data_AF-A0A6B3GSA3-F1
#
_entry.id   AF-A0A6B3GSA3-F1
#
_cell.length_a   1.000
_cell.length_b   1.000
_cell.length_c   1.000
_cell.angle_alpha   90.00
_cell.angle_beta   90.00
_cell.angle_gamma   90.00
#
_symmetry.space_group_name_H-M   'P 1'
#
loop_
_entity.id
_entity.type
_entity.pdbx_description
1 polymer ?
#
loop_
_entity_poly.entity_id
_entity_poly.type
_entity_poly.pdbx_seq_one_letter_code
_entity_poly.pdbx_strand_id
1 'polypeptide(L)'
;ASGRLTTPTTLVRDAHAKGLLLHPYTLRNENSFLPADFRRGTDPNAYGDVFGACAAYFATGIDGIFADHPDTALLAAADHAAR
;
A
#
# COMPACT_ATOMS: atom_id res chain seq x y z
N ALA A 1 12.60 -14.66 -2.80
CA ALA A 1 11.70 -13.66 -3.44
C ALA A 1 12.47 -12.37 -3.66
N SER A 2 12.21 -11.61 -4.73
CA SER A 2 12.92 -10.36 -5.08
C SER A 2 12.48 -9.13 -4.28
N GLY A 3 11.46 -9.27 -3.41
CA GLY A 3 10.89 -8.16 -2.64
C GLY A 3 10.02 -7.19 -3.44
N ARG A 4 9.75 -7.50 -4.71
CA ARG A 4 8.89 -6.70 -5.60
C ARG A 4 7.43 -7.13 -5.51
N LEU A 5 6.52 -6.22 -5.86
CA LEU A 5 5.12 -6.58 -6.07
C LEU A 5 5.01 -7.60 -7.21
N THR A 6 4.06 -8.51 -7.05
CA THR A 6 3.69 -9.50 -8.05
C THR A 6 2.27 -9.23 -8.53
N THR A 7 1.77 -10.09 -9.42
CA THR A 7 0.36 -10.07 -9.82
C THR A 7 -0.55 -10.14 -8.58
N PRO A 8 -1.54 -9.23 -8.45
CA PRO A 8 -2.55 -9.32 -7.40
C PRO A 8 -3.26 -10.67 -7.41
N THR A 9 -3.56 -11.18 -6.22
CA THR A 9 -4.38 -12.39 -6.07
C THR A 9 -5.87 -12.04 -6.15
N THR A 10 -6.74 -13.05 -6.07
CA THR A 10 -8.19 -12.85 -6.03
C THR A 10 -8.72 -12.46 -4.65
N LEU A 11 -7.85 -12.28 -3.65
CA LEU A 11 -8.23 -12.14 -2.25
C LEU A 11 -9.24 -11.01 -2.00
N VAL A 12 -9.03 -9.82 -2.57
CA VAL A 12 -9.95 -8.68 -2.42
C VAL A 12 -11.34 -9.03 -2.96
N ARG A 13 -11.40 -9.54 -4.19
CA ARG A 13 -12.65 -10.00 -4.82
C ARG A 13 -13.36 -11.06 -3.98
N ASP A 14 -12.61 -12.05 -3.49
CA ASP A 14 -13.16 -13.18 -2.75
C ASP A 14 -13.67 -12.73 -1.35
N ALA A 15 -13.01 -11.76 -0.72
CA ALA A 15 -13.46 -11.12 0.52
C ALA A 15 -14.76 -10.33 0.30
N HIS A 16 -14.80 -9.50 -0.74
CA HIS A 16 -16.00 -8.73 -1.10
C HIS A 16 -17.19 -9.64 -1.45
N ALA A 17 -16.95 -10.77 -2.13
CA ALA A 17 -17.98 -11.78 -2.42
C ALA A 17 -18.59 -12.43 -1.15
N LYS A 18 -17.94 -12.26 0.01
CA LYS A 18 -18.42 -12.67 1.33
C LYS A 18 -18.90 -11.51 2.20
N GLY A 19 -18.98 -10.30 1.65
CA GLY A 19 -19.37 -9.09 2.39
C GLY A 19 -18.32 -8.63 3.41
N LEU A 20 -17.05 -9.02 3.23
CA LEU A 20 -15.95 -8.64 4.09
C LEU A 20 -15.19 -7.46 3.49
N LEU A 21 -14.75 -6.54 4.36
CA LEU A 21 -13.81 -5.47 3.99
C LEU A 21 -12.37 -5.95 4.17
N LEU A 22 -11.47 -5.44 3.34
CA LEU A 22 -10.04 -5.78 3.39
C LEU A 22 -9.20 -4.53 3.65
N HIS A 23 -8.45 -4.57 4.76
CA HIS A 23 -7.55 -3.52 5.19
C HIS A 23 -6.16 -4.10 5.49
N PRO A 24 -5.14 -3.84 4.65
CA PRO A 24 -3.77 -4.26 4.94
C PRO A 24 -3.20 -3.58 6.19
N TYR A 25 -2.30 -4.29 6.88
CA TYR A 25 -1.60 -3.84 8.08
C TYR A 25 -0.10 -4.15 7.95
N THR A 26 0.85 -3.25 8.22
CA THR A 26 0.74 -1.80 8.45
C THR A 26 1.60 -1.05 7.44
N LEU A 27 1.12 0.09 6.96
CA LEU A 27 1.86 0.97 6.07
C LEU A 27 2.87 1.81 6.86
N ARG A 28 4.10 1.86 6.32
CA ARG A 28 5.22 2.62 6.83
C ARG A 28 5.97 3.27 5.68
N ASN A 29 6.51 4.46 5.91
CA ASN A 29 7.13 5.28 4.86
C ASN A 29 8.54 4.78 4.49
N GLU A 30 9.20 4.08 5.41
CA GLU A 30 10.60 3.71 5.31
C GLU A 30 10.83 2.57 4.30
N ASN A 31 11.93 2.65 3.55
CA ASN A 31 12.33 1.69 2.51
C ASN A 31 12.25 0.23 2.95
N SER A 32 12.61 -0.07 4.20
CA SER A 32 12.59 -1.44 4.73
C SER A 32 11.21 -2.10 4.69
N PHE A 33 10.15 -1.31 4.76
CA PHE A 33 8.76 -1.79 4.79
C PHE A 33 8.07 -1.71 3.43
N LEU A 34 8.69 -1.02 2.46
CA LEU A 34 8.14 -0.90 1.12
C LEU A 34 8.62 -2.05 0.21
N PRO A 35 7.78 -2.45 -0.78
CA PRO A 35 8.23 -3.29 -1.88
C PRO A 35 9.43 -2.65 -2.57
N ALA A 36 10.34 -3.47 -3.11
CA ALA A 36 11.56 -3.02 -3.75
C ALA A 36 11.31 -2.07 -4.94
N ASP A 37 10.12 -2.11 -5.55
CA ASP A 37 9.69 -1.19 -6.61
C ASP A 37 9.54 0.26 -6.14
N PHE A 38 9.27 0.46 -4.85
CA PHE A 38 9.02 1.77 -4.25
C PHE A 38 10.12 2.22 -3.30
N ARG A 39 11.26 1.51 -3.26
CA ARG A 39 12.40 1.94 -2.46
C ARG A 39 13.17 3.05 -3.18
N ARG A 40 13.63 4.05 -2.43
CA ARG A 40 14.45 5.16 -2.94
C ARG A 40 15.80 5.20 -2.23
N GLY A 41 16.88 5.20 -2.99
CA GLY A 41 18.24 5.17 -2.44
C GLY A 41 18.56 3.86 -1.71
N THR A 42 19.54 3.90 -0.81
CA THR A 42 20.09 2.72 -0.14
C THR A 42 19.92 2.73 1.38
N ASP A 43 19.52 3.85 1.98
CA ASP A 43 19.27 3.93 3.43
C ASP A 43 17.96 3.18 3.76
N PRO A 44 18.01 2.10 4.57
CA PRO A 44 16.84 1.30 4.91
C PRO A 44 15.77 2.07 5.71
N ASN A 45 16.14 3.16 6.39
CA ASN A 45 15.25 3.95 7.23
C ASN A 45 14.77 5.24 6.55
N ALA A 46 15.35 5.60 5.40
CA ALA A 46 14.88 6.73 4.62
C ALA A 46 13.50 6.44 4.00
N TYR A 47 12.75 7.50 3.73
CA TYR A 47 11.45 7.40 3.08
C TYR A 47 11.60 6.97 1.62
N GLY A 48 10.82 5.96 1.24
CA GLY A 48 10.67 5.57 -0.16
C GLY A 48 9.53 6.30 -0.86
N ASP A 49 9.05 5.71 -1.95
CA ASP A 49 7.87 6.15 -2.68
C ASP A 49 6.58 5.55 -2.10
N VAL A 50 6.26 5.96 -0.88
CA VAL A 50 5.06 5.45 -0.19
C VAL A 50 3.78 5.81 -0.94
N PHE A 51 3.70 6.97 -1.60
CA PHE A 51 2.52 7.36 -2.38
C PHE A 51 2.33 6.48 -3.62
N GLY A 52 3.42 6.12 -4.32
CA GLY A 52 3.38 5.14 -5.40
C GLY A 52 2.92 3.76 -4.92
N ALA A 53 3.42 3.32 -3.75
CA ALA A 53 2.99 2.05 -3.14
C ALA A 53 1.50 2.08 -2.79
N CYS A 54 1.01 3.13 -2.14
CA CYS A 54 -0.40 3.30 -1.81
C CYS A 54 -1.28 3.34 -3.05
N ALA A 55 -0.88 4.04 -4.12
CA ALA A 55 -1.63 4.05 -5.37
C ALA A 55 -1.77 2.62 -5.95
N ALA A 56 -0.71 1.82 -5.93
CA ALA A 56 -0.77 0.42 -6.35
C ALA A 56 -1.67 -0.43 -5.44
N TYR A 57 -1.66 -0.19 -4.13
CA TYR A 57 -2.51 -0.92 -3.18
C TYR A 57 -3.99 -0.57 -3.35
N PHE A 58 -4.33 0.72 -3.39
CA PHE A 58 -5.71 1.17 -3.59
C PHE A 58 -6.28 0.71 -4.94
N ALA A 59 -5.46 0.64 -6.00
CA ALA A 59 -5.87 0.11 -7.29
C ALA A 59 -6.30 -1.38 -7.25
N THR A 60 -5.96 -2.13 -6.20
CA THR A 60 -6.45 -3.50 -6.01
C THR A 60 -7.89 -3.58 -5.51
N GLY A 61 -8.48 -2.45 -5.08
CA GLY A 61 -9.81 -2.39 -4.51
C GLY A 61 -9.88 -2.61 -3.00
N ILE A 62 -8.76 -2.48 -2.27
CA ILE A 62 -8.80 -2.50 -0.78
C ILE A 62 -9.66 -1.35 -0.25
N ASP A 63 -10.29 -1.59 0.90
CA ASP A 63 -11.27 -0.67 1.48
C ASP A 63 -10.63 0.39 2.40
N GLY A 64 -9.40 0.13 2.84
CA GLY A 64 -8.60 1.07 3.63
C GLY A 64 -7.25 0.46 4.01
N ILE A 65 -6.48 1.17 4.83
CA ILE A 65 -5.14 0.73 5.26
C ILE A 65 -4.87 1.16 6.70
N PHE A 66 -4.26 0.28 7.49
CA PHE A 66 -3.68 0.66 8.77
C PHE A 66 -2.27 1.21 8.53
N ALA A 67 -1.94 2.34 9.17
CA ALA A 67 -0.68 3.03 8.93
C ALA A 67 -0.10 3.59 10.24
N ASP A 68 1.21 3.42 10.41
CA ASP A 68 1.96 4.09 11.47
C ASP A 68 2.21 5.57 11.14
N HIS A 69 2.16 5.91 9.84
CA HIS A 69 2.20 7.28 9.32
C HIS A 69 0.81 7.66 8.75
N PRO A 70 -0.19 7.92 9.62
CA PRO A 70 -1.59 8.11 9.19
C PRO A 70 -1.81 9.38 8.38
N ASP A 71 -0.97 10.40 8.54
CA ASP A 71 -0.97 11.63 7.73
C ASP A 71 -0.65 11.33 6.25
N THR A 72 0.35 10.49 6.01
CA THR A 72 0.73 10.05 4.66
C THR A 72 -0.38 9.20 4.04
N ALA A 73 -0.94 8.26 4.82
CA ALA A 73 -2.05 7.43 4.38
C ALA A 73 -3.31 8.26 4.04
N LEU A 74 -3.61 9.28 4.84
CA LEU A 74 -4.72 10.20 4.61
C LEU A 74 -4.56 10.95 3.28
N LEU A 75 -3.37 11.49 3.02
CA LEU A 75 -3.08 12.19 1.76
C LEU A 75 -3.17 11.25 0.55
N ALA A 76 -2.65 10.02 0.67
CA ALA A 76 -2.73 9.01 -0.39
C ALA A 76 -4.18 8.58 -0.68
N ALA A 77 -5.01 8.41 0.35
CA ALA A 77 -6.42 8.09 0.20
C ALA A 77 -7.20 9.25 -0.46
N ALA A 78 -6.90 10.49 -0.07
CA ALA A 78 -7.50 11.67 -0.69
C ALA A 78 -7.13 11.80 -2.18
N ASP A 79 -5.86 11.56 -2.54
CA ASP A 79 -5.41 11.54 -3.94
C ASP A 79 -6.11 10.43 -4.74
N HIS A 80 -6.25 9.22 -4.16
CA HIS A 80 -6.96 8.12 -4.82
C HIS A 80 -8.44 8.42 -5.06
N ALA A 81 -9.13 8.99 -4.06
CA ALA A 81 -10.55 9.32 -4.16
C ALA A 81 -10.86 10.47 -5.14
N ALA A 82 -9.87 11.29 -5.49
CA ALA A 82 -10.00 12.40 -6.42
C ALA A 82 -9.84 11.99 -7.90
N ARG A 83 -9.48 10.73 -8.18
CA ARG A 83 -9.29 10.20 -9.54
C ARG A 83 -10.56 9.54 -10.07
#